data_AF-A0A258L5P0-F1
#
_entry.id   AF-A0A258L5P0-F1
#
_cell.length_a   1.000
_cell.length_b   1.000
_cell.length_c   1.000
_cell.angle_alpha   90.00
_cell.angle_beta   90.00
_cell.angle_gamma   90.00
#
_symmetry.space_group_name_H-M   'P 1'
#
loop_
_entity.id
_entity.type
_entity.pdbx_description
1 polymer ?
#
loop_
_entity_poly.entity_id
_entity_poly.type
_entity_poly.pdbx_seq_one_letter_code
_entity_poly.pdbx_strand_id
1 'polypeptide(L)'
;MSGEKFYRMSDMKPPVGVAVVAIWCGRRFNELVRVAHPQTKREAWLVRDVGAVFLPLERDDAEHSARRARQAGAPWDGYHTIDTPAPELWRPQKPEAWRLPLPEPVAECEPRMWSSRTKFEAVEEAEAADLAREMEADRESARAGGTRRRRKDAPPEPQWWLDPSLVTYSPPGSITLREAEGRLMRAFIANRAESLSYGGGRTFADVLASASAAVPAERVDATSDGYVFAQPTQRDGGEEMLRALGWFTTLRNGEGEALALGAWSLELRALEPALTWRAIARRLVVPEDDARRLHAAALAEILAIANGRPTAASRRQAERLEAVRKANRQHRITAKGGGL
;
A
#
# COMPACT_ATOMS: atom_id res chain seq x y z
N MET A 1 2.82 3.10 35.26
CA MET A 1 2.84 3.48 33.82
C MET A 1 2.04 4.76 33.70
N SER A 2 2.68 5.89 33.39
CA SER A 2 1.95 7.15 33.20
C SER A 2 1.07 7.00 31.97
N GLY A 3 -0.25 7.14 32.13
CA GLY A 3 -1.18 7.13 31.01
C GLY A 3 -0.79 8.17 29.96
N GLU A 4 -1.05 7.87 28.69
CA GLU A 4 -0.84 8.84 27.62
C GLU A 4 -1.76 10.05 27.83
N LYS A 5 -1.18 11.25 27.86
CA LYS A 5 -1.94 12.49 28.03
C LYS A 5 -2.43 13.00 26.68
N PHE A 6 -3.75 13.13 26.54
CA PHE A 6 -4.41 13.71 25.37
C PHE A 6 -5.06 15.04 25.72
N TYR A 7 -5.17 15.93 24.74
CA TYR A 7 -5.69 17.29 24.84
C TYR A 7 -6.83 17.47 23.85
N ARG A 8 -7.87 18.24 24.21
CA ARG A 8 -8.98 18.50 23.28
C ARG A 8 -8.57 19.48 22.20
N MET A 9 -9.02 19.24 20.97
CA MET A 9 -8.82 20.18 19.87
C MET A 9 -9.51 21.53 20.08
N SER A 10 -10.57 21.59 20.91
CA SER A 10 -11.27 22.83 21.30
C SER A 10 -10.42 23.75 22.16
N ASP A 11 -9.55 23.18 22.99
CA ASP A 11 -8.83 23.92 24.03
C ASP A 11 -7.55 24.52 23.45
N MET A 12 -6.90 23.78 22.56
CA MET A 12 -5.74 24.24 21.81
C MET A 12 -5.65 23.46 20.51
N LYS A 13 -5.44 24.17 19.40
CA LYS A 13 -5.10 23.52 18.13
C LYS A 13 -3.57 23.36 18.04
N PRO A 14 -3.03 22.22 17.56
CA PRO A 14 -1.60 22.08 17.38
C PRO A 14 -1.08 23.05 16.31
N PRO A 15 0.14 23.60 16.41
CA PRO A 15 0.69 24.48 15.39
C PRO A 15 0.79 23.79 14.02
N VAL A 16 0.71 24.59 12.96
CA VAL A 16 0.92 24.12 11.58
C VAL A 16 2.33 23.55 11.45
N GLY A 17 2.45 22.40 10.78
CA GLY A 17 3.72 21.71 10.54
C GLY A 17 4.18 20.80 11.69
N VAL A 18 3.45 20.74 12.81
CA VAL A 18 3.82 19.87 13.93
C VAL A 18 3.06 18.55 13.88
N ALA A 19 3.79 17.44 13.98
CA ALA A 19 3.24 16.09 14.00
C ALA A 19 2.63 15.73 15.37
N VAL A 20 1.42 15.19 15.32
CA VAL A 20 0.63 14.81 16.50
C VAL A 20 0.07 13.40 16.33
N VAL A 21 -0.14 12.74 17.47
CA VAL A 21 -1.03 11.59 17.57
C VAL A 21 -2.44 12.14 17.82
N ALA A 22 -3.43 11.72 17.05
CA ALA A 22 -4.79 12.25 17.14
C ALA A 22 -5.83 11.14 17.23
N ILE A 23 -6.93 11.42 17.92
CA ILE A 23 -8.13 10.59 17.93
C ILE A 23 -9.22 11.35 17.18
N TRP A 24 -9.71 10.76 16.10
CA TRP A 24 -10.68 11.38 15.21
C TRP A 24 -11.82 10.39 14.92
N CYS A 25 -13.04 10.74 15.31
CA CYS A 25 -14.20 9.85 15.25
C CYS A 25 -13.92 8.49 15.94
N GLY A 26 -13.27 8.53 17.10
CA GLY A 26 -12.85 7.33 17.84
C GLY A 26 -11.67 6.54 17.24
N ARG A 27 -11.09 6.96 16.11
CA ARG A 27 -9.94 6.29 15.50
C ARG A 27 -8.64 6.97 15.84
N ARG A 28 -7.61 6.18 16.16
CA ARG A 28 -6.27 6.68 16.45
C ARG A 28 -5.44 6.80 15.18
N PHE A 29 -4.81 7.96 15.01
CA PHE A 29 -3.84 8.26 13.98
C PHE A 29 -2.52 8.59 14.66
N ASN A 30 -1.42 7.98 14.24
CA ASN A 30 -0.13 8.14 14.92
C ASN A 30 0.66 9.33 14.39
N GLU A 31 0.45 9.69 13.13
CA GLU A 31 1.10 10.86 12.51
C GLU A 31 0.12 11.71 11.70
N LEU A 32 -0.46 12.72 12.36
CA LEU A 32 -1.26 13.78 11.76
C LEU A 32 -0.50 15.11 11.79
N VAL A 33 -0.59 15.91 10.73
CA VAL A 33 0.03 17.24 10.66
C VAL A 33 -0.97 18.25 10.12
N ARG A 34 -1.14 19.42 10.76
CA ARG A 34 -1.86 20.55 10.15
C ARG A 34 -0.97 21.20 9.10
N VAL A 35 -1.47 21.35 7.87
CA VAL A 35 -0.73 21.93 6.75
C VAL A 35 -1.64 22.81 5.90
N ALA A 36 -1.07 23.69 5.08
CA ALA A 36 -1.79 24.34 4.00
C ALA A 36 -1.84 23.38 2.80
N HIS A 37 -3.05 23.08 2.31
CA HIS A 37 -3.23 22.23 1.13
C HIS A 37 -2.55 22.87 -0.09
N PRO A 38 -1.73 22.15 -0.86
CA PRO A 38 -0.87 22.75 -1.89
C PRO A 38 -1.66 23.43 -3.01
N GLN A 39 -2.81 22.88 -3.40
CA GLN A 39 -3.67 23.41 -4.47
C GLN A 39 -4.62 24.51 -3.97
N THR A 40 -5.49 24.19 -3.01
CA THR A 40 -6.53 25.13 -2.52
C THR A 40 -6.00 26.20 -1.56
N LYS A 41 -4.77 26.05 -1.04
CA LYS A 41 -4.16 26.89 0.01
C LYS A 41 -4.95 26.96 1.32
N ARG A 42 -6.06 26.23 1.43
CA ARG A 42 -6.85 26.08 2.66
C ARG A 42 -6.12 25.17 3.64
N GLU A 43 -6.38 25.37 4.91
CA GLU A 43 -5.79 24.51 5.92
C GLU A 43 -6.44 23.10 5.87
N ALA A 44 -5.62 22.07 6.04
CA ALA A 44 -6.01 20.67 5.97
C ALA A 44 -5.18 19.83 6.96
N TRP A 45 -5.68 18.64 7.27
CA TRP A 45 -4.92 17.63 8.00
C TRP A 45 -4.24 16.68 7.05
N LEU A 46 -2.95 16.47 7.22
CA LEU A 46 -2.16 15.51 6.48
C LEU A 46 -1.95 14.25 7.32
N VAL A 47 -2.45 13.12 6.85
CA VAL A 47 -2.18 11.80 7.43
C VAL A 47 -0.94 11.22 6.78
N ARG A 48 0.17 11.08 7.52
CA ARG A 48 1.44 10.59 6.97
C ARG A 48 1.60 9.09 7.05
N ASP A 49 0.93 8.43 7.99
CA ASP A 49 1.01 6.97 8.22
C ASP A 49 0.73 6.13 6.97
N VAL A 50 -0.03 6.66 5.99
CA VAL A 50 -0.61 5.88 4.89
C VAL A 50 -0.48 6.57 3.52
N GLY A 51 0.50 7.49 3.38
CA GLY A 51 0.82 8.11 2.08
C GLY A 51 0.31 9.53 1.87
N ALA A 52 0.35 10.37 2.91
CA ALA A 52 0.13 11.83 2.82
C ALA A 52 -1.28 12.20 2.29
N VAL A 53 -2.32 11.71 2.95
CA VAL A 53 -3.72 12.02 2.61
C VAL A 53 -4.15 13.34 3.25
N PHE A 54 -4.70 14.26 2.46
CA PHE A 54 -5.27 15.51 2.94
C PHE A 54 -6.75 15.34 3.31
N LEU A 55 -7.07 15.56 4.58
CA LEU A 55 -8.42 15.61 5.11
C LEU A 55 -8.86 17.08 5.27
N PRO A 56 -9.99 17.49 4.67
CA PRO A 56 -10.47 18.86 4.73
C PRO A 56 -10.93 19.24 6.15
N LEU A 57 -10.76 20.51 6.52
CA LEU A 57 -11.21 21.06 7.81
C LEU A 57 -12.69 21.45 7.86
N GLU A 58 -13.36 21.57 6.71
CA GLU A 58 -14.75 22.00 6.62
C GLU A 58 -15.52 21.11 5.64
N ARG A 59 -16.75 20.77 6.01
CA ARG A 59 -17.69 20.04 5.17
C ARG A 59 -18.32 21.03 4.19
N ASP A 60 -17.97 20.90 2.90
CA ASP A 60 -18.86 21.32 1.83
C ASP A 60 -19.64 20.06 1.39
N ASP A 61 -20.84 19.88 1.96
CA ASP A 61 -21.58 18.61 1.93
C ASP A 61 -21.87 18.10 0.51
N ALA A 62 -22.03 19.02 -0.45
CA ALA A 62 -22.28 18.71 -1.85
C ALA A 62 -21.04 18.15 -2.56
N GLU A 63 -19.87 18.76 -2.38
CA GLU A 63 -18.63 18.33 -3.02
C GLU A 63 -18.10 17.03 -2.38
N HIS A 64 -18.23 16.91 -1.05
CA HIS A 64 -17.79 15.72 -0.32
C HIS A 64 -18.62 14.48 -0.68
N SER A 65 -19.93 14.63 -0.81
CA SER A 65 -20.83 13.54 -1.22
C SER A 65 -20.61 13.12 -2.68
N ALA A 66 -20.35 14.09 -3.58
CA ALA A 66 -19.99 13.79 -4.97
C ALA A 66 -18.62 13.09 -5.08
N ARG A 67 -17.65 13.43 -4.22
CA ARG A 67 -16.34 12.77 -4.18
C ARG A 67 -16.42 11.34 -3.63
N ARG A 68 -17.24 11.11 -2.59
CA ARG A 68 -17.55 9.76 -2.05
C ARG A 68 -18.14 8.85 -3.13
N ALA A 69 -19.10 9.34 -3.90
CA ALA A 69 -19.72 8.56 -4.98
C ALA A 69 -18.73 8.16 -6.10
N ARG A 70 -17.69 8.97 -6.35
CA ARG A 70 -16.66 8.69 -7.37
C ARG A 70 -15.54 7.75 -6.90
N GLN A 71 -15.38 7.55 -5.58
CA GLN A 71 -14.20 6.88 -5.00
C GLN A 71 -14.53 5.59 -4.22
N ALA A 72 -15.75 5.07 -4.33
CA ALA A 72 -16.30 3.93 -3.58
C ALA A 72 -15.64 2.54 -3.82
N GLY A 73 -14.38 2.49 -4.24
CA GLY A 73 -13.59 1.27 -4.43
C GLY A 73 -12.09 1.47 -4.23
N ALA A 74 -11.69 2.56 -3.58
CA ALA A 74 -10.29 2.95 -3.43
C ALA A 74 -9.82 2.77 -1.97
N PRO A 75 -8.51 2.60 -1.70
CA PRO A 75 -7.98 2.15 -0.40
C PRO A 75 -8.18 3.14 0.78
N TRP A 76 -8.79 4.30 0.51
CA TRP A 76 -9.15 5.33 1.49
C TRP A 76 -10.59 5.20 2.00
N ASP A 77 -11.26 4.06 1.75
CA ASP A 77 -12.65 3.80 2.17
C ASP A 77 -12.88 3.97 3.68
N GLY A 78 -11.83 3.79 4.49
CA GLY A 78 -11.84 4.13 5.91
C GLY A 78 -12.00 5.63 6.19
N TYR A 79 -11.37 6.53 5.42
CA TYR A 79 -11.40 7.97 5.72
C TYR A 79 -12.71 8.64 5.34
N HIS A 80 -13.54 8.00 4.51
CA HIS A 80 -14.87 8.48 4.12
C HIS A 80 -15.92 8.41 5.23
N THR A 81 -15.59 7.74 6.35
CA THR A 81 -16.42 7.67 7.55
C THR A 81 -15.97 8.66 8.64
N ILE A 82 -15.04 9.57 8.33
CA ILE A 82 -14.69 10.66 9.24
C ILE A 82 -15.78 11.72 9.11
N ASP A 83 -16.66 11.74 10.12
CA ASP A 83 -17.85 12.59 10.08
C ASP A 83 -17.66 13.95 10.73
N THR A 84 -16.54 14.17 11.44
CA THR A 84 -16.24 15.44 12.09
C THR A 84 -15.16 16.23 11.34
N PRO A 85 -15.23 17.58 11.33
CA PRO A 85 -14.28 18.45 10.62
C PRO A 85 -12.86 18.45 11.20
N ALA A 86 -12.70 18.03 12.46
CA ALA A 86 -11.42 17.99 13.16
C ALA A 86 -11.37 16.80 14.12
N PRO A 87 -10.14 16.35 14.49
CA PRO A 87 -9.96 15.39 15.57
C PRO A 87 -10.63 15.85 16.87
N GLU A 88 -11.01 14.90 17.70
CA GLU A 88 -11.58 15.17 19.03
C GLU A 88 -10.45 15.47 20.01
N LEU A 89 -9.40 14.65 19.95
CA LEU A 89 -8.28 14.69 20.87
C LEU A 89 -6.96 14.59 20.10
N TRP A 90 -5.91 15.16 20.68
CA TRP A 90 -4.57 15.08 20.13
C TRP A 90 -3.51 15.13 21.21
N ARG A 91 -2.29 14.72 20.87
CA ARG A 91 -1.08 14.92 21.68
C ARG A 91 0.14 15.09 20.79
N PRO A 92 1.15 15.87 21.20
CA PRO A 92 2.40 15.94 20.46
C PRO A 92 3.03 14.55 20.36
N GLN A 93 3.57 14.23 19.18
CA GLN A 93 4.29 12.97 18.97
C GLN A 93 5.59 12.93 19.81
N LYS A 94 6.21 14.10 20.00
CA LYS A 94 7.40 14.35 20.83
C LYS A 94 7.08 15.38 21.92
N PRO A 95 6.44 14.99 23.05
CA PRO A 95 6.05 15.91 24.11
C PRO A 95 7.21 16.75 24.66
N GLU A 96 8.40 16.18 24.75
CA GLU A 96 9.63 16.81 25.22
C GLU A 96 10.13 17.95 24.33
N ALA A 97 9.81 17.93 23.03
CA ALA A 97 10.18 18.98 22.09
C ALA A 97 9.16 20.13 22.06
N TRP A 98 8.06 20.01 22.79
CA TRP A 98 6.97 20.96 22.78
C TRP A 98 7.25 22.15 23.70
N ARG A 99 7.29 23.36 23.13
CA ARG A 99 7.71 24.59 23.85
C ARG A 99 6.55 25.42 24.39
N LEU A 100 5.32 25.20 23.91
CA LEU A 100 4.15 25.97 24.32
C LEU A 100 3.50 25.32 25.55
N PRO A 101 2.90 26.10 26.46
CA PRO A 101 2.14 25.54 27.55
C PRO A 101 1.00 24.68 26.99
N LEU A 102 0.94 23.42 27.39
CA LEU A 102 -0.15 22.51 27.02
C LEU A 102 -1.34 22.71 27.97
N PRO A 103 -2.58 22.59 27.49
CA PRO A 103 -3.77 22.67 28.33
C PRO A 103 -3.85 21.48 29.29
N GLU A 104 -4.85 21.50 30.16
CA GLU A 104 -5.10 20.38 31.08
C GLU A 104 -5.42 19.10 30.29
N PRO A 105 -4.76 17.97 30.59
CA PRO A 105 -5.01 16.72 29.88
C PRO A 105 -6.38 16.14 30.23
N VAL A 106 -7.02 15.50 29.26
CA VAL A 106 -8.28 14.77 29.48
C VAL A 106 -7.99 13.52 30.31
N ALA A 107 -8.73 13.34 31.41
CA ALA A 107 -8.43 12.35 32.44
C ALA A 107 -8.44 10.89 31.94
N GLU A 108 -9.30 10.56 30.97
CA GLU A 108 -9.36 9.23 30.35
C GLU A 108 -9.92 9.36 28.94
N CYS A 109 -9.22 8.76 27.98
CA CYS A 109 -9.76 8.52 26.65
C CYS A 109 -9.75 7.01 26.42
N GLU A 110 -10.85 6.36 26.75
CA GLU A 110 -11.06 4.99 26.28
C GLU A 110 -11.30 5.04 24.76
N PRO A 111 -10.48 4.38 23.95
CA PRO A 111 -10.80 4.23 22.53
C PRO A 111 -12.13 3.49 22.42
N ARG A 112 -13.14 4.14 21.85
CA ARG A 112 -14.40 3.47 21.49
C ARG A 112 -14.06 2.30 20.56
N MET A 113 -14.11 1.08 21.09
CA MET A 113 -14.03 -0.13 20.27
C MET A 113 -15.21 -0.11 19.31
N TRP A 114 -14.94 0.17 18.04
CA TRP A 114 -15.96 0.05 17.00
C TRP A 114 -16.25 -1.44 16.80
N SER A 115 -17.51 -1.86 16.94
CA SER A 115 -17.92 -3.21 16.57
C SER A 115 -17.75 -3.37 15.06
N SER A 116 -16.85 -4.27 14.64
CA SER A 116 -16.79 -4.73 13.26
C SER A 116 -18.21 -5.06 12.80
N ARG A 117 -18.74 -4.32 11.82
CA ARG A 117 -20.11 -4.52 11.32
C ARG A 117 -20.31 -5.98 10.95
N THR A 118 -21.43 -6.53 11.41
CA THR A 118 -21.97 -7.86 11.10
C THR A 118 -22.00 -8.06 9.59
N LYS A 119 -21.25 -9.08 9.11
CA LYS A 119 -21.28 -9.54 7.72
C LYS A 119 -22.53 -10.41 7.51
N PHE A 120 -23.07 -10.42 6.29
CA PHE A 120 -24.28 -11.15 5.91
C PHE A 120 -23.97 -12.65 5.73
N GLU A 121 -24.68 -13.51 6.48
CA GLU A 121 -24.49 -14.97 6.54
C GLU A 121 -24.55 -15.70 5.18
N ALA A 122 -25.24 -15.14 4.18
CA ALA A 122 -25.43 -15.80 2.89
C ALA A 122 -24.19 -15.84 1.97
N VAL A 123 -23.14 -15.05 2.27
CA VAL A 123 -21.85 -15.09 1.55
C VAL A 123 -20.81 -15.95 2.31
N GLU A 124 -21.00 -16.14 3.62
CA GLU A 124 -20.10 -16.95 4.45
C GLU A 124 -20.16 -18.43 4.13
N GLU A 125 -21.28 -19.00 3.67
CA GLU A 125 -21.35 -20.44 3.42
C GLU A 125 -20.53 -20.90 2.20
N ALA A 126 -20.40 -20.04 1.19
CA ALA A 126 -19.53 -20.29 0.03
C ALA A 126 -18.06 -20.01 0.34
N GLU A 127 -17.76 -18.92 1.06
CA GLU A 127 -16.40 -18.57 1.48
C GLU A 127 -15.86 -19.53 2.56
N ALA A 128 -16.70 -20.06 3.45
CA ALA A 128 -16.33 -21.04 4.46
C ALA A 128 -15.94 -22.39 3.86
N ALA A 129 -16.55 -22.80 2.74
CA ALA A 129 -16.20 -24.04 2.05
C ALA A 129 -14.85 -23.95 1.31
N ASP A 130 -14.47 -22.75 0.87
CA ASP A 130 -13.15 -22.48 0.30
C ASP A 130 -12.09 -22.28 1.40
N LEU A 131 -12.43 -21.55 2.48
CA LEU A 131 -11.58 -21.36 3.66
C LEU A 131 -11.28 -22.70 4.36
N ALA A 132 -12.25 -23.61 4.46
CA ALA A 132 -12.04 -24.94 5.04
C ALA A 132 -11.08 -25.79 4.20
N ARG A 133 -11.13 -25.69 2.86
CA ARG A 133 -10.17 -26.36 1.97
C ARG A 133 -8.76 -25.76 2.10
N GLU A 134 -8.65 -24.44 2.24
CA GLU A 134 -7.36 -23.77 2.48
C GLU A 134 -6.77 -24.12 3.86
N MET A 135 -7.59 -24.19 4.90
CA MET A 135 -7.15 -24.57 6.25
C MET A 135 -6.69 -26.04 6.32
N GLU A 136 -7.29 -26.95 5.55
CA GLU A 136 -6.83 -28.34 5.47
C GLU A 136 -5.47 -28.46 4.75
N ALA A 137 -5.26 -27.69 3.67
CA ALA A 137 -3.97 -27.60 2.98
C ALA A 137 -2.84 -26.98 3.83
N ASP A 138 -3.18 -26.00 4.68
CA ASP A 138 -2.25 -25.41 5.65
C ASP A 138 -1.92 -26.38 6.79
N ARG A 139 -2.88 -27.21 7.25
CA ARG A 139 -2.60 -28.29 8.22
C ARG A 139 -1.65 -29.34 7.66
N GLU A 140 -1.81 -29.72 6.40
CA GLU A 140 -0.89 -30.64 5.73
C GLU A 140 0.51 -30.03 5.56
N SER A 141 0.58 -28.76 5.17
CA SER A 141 1.85 -28.03 5.03
C SER A 141 2.58 -27.85 6.37
N ALA A 142 1.83 -27.57 7.45
CA ALA A 142 2.38 -27.47 8.81
C ALA A 142 2.86 -28.82 9.37
N ARG A 143 2.20 -29.93 9.00
CA ARG A 143 2.64 -31.29 9.35
C ARG A 143 3.89 -31.72 8.58
N ALA A 144 4.04 -31.28 7.33
CA ALA A 144 5.22 -31.58 6.51
C ALA A 144 6.45 -30.72 6.90
N GLY A 145 6.23 -29.50 7.40
CA GLY A 145 7.27 -28.52 7.74
C GLY A 145 7.90 -28.70 9.13
N GLY A 146 8.50 -29.86 9.40
CA GLY A 146 9.23 -30.12 10.65
C GLY A 146 10.23 -29.01 11.03
N THR A 147 10.01 -28.39 12.19
CA THR A 147 10.97 -27.60 13.00
C THR A 147 12.00 -26.76 12.23
N ARG A 148 11.57 -25.72 11.51
CA ARG A 148 12.47 -24.64 11.08
C ARG A 148 12.86 -23.78 12.28
N ARG A 149 14.03 -24.09 12.86
CA ARG A 149 14.75 -23.28 13.85
C ARG A 149 14.72 -21.80 13.41
N ARG A 150 14.04 -20.95 14.17
CA ARG A 150 14.02 -19.48 14.01
C ARG A 150 15.46 -18.95 13.98
N ARG A 151 16.02 -18.72 12.78
CA ARG A 151 17.21 -17.88 12.59
C ARG A 151 16.76 -16.44 12.83
N LYS A 152 16.88 -15.99 14.08
CA LYS A 152 16.49 -14.64 14.50
C LYS A 152 17.42 -13.55 13.91
N ASP A 153 18.59 -13.95 13.40
CA ASP A 153 19.69 -13.05 13.02
C ASP A 153 20.27 -13.33 11.62
N ALA A 154 19.51 -13.98 10.72
CA ALA A 154 19.97 -14.07 9.33
C ALA A 154 19.95 -12.67 8.70
N PRO A 155 21.06 -12.21 8.09
CA PRO A 155 21.06 -10.92 7.39
C PRO A 155 19.95 -10.94 6.32
N PRO A 156 19.29 -9.80 6.06
CA PRO A 156 18.29 -9.72 5.02
C PRO A 156 18.88 -10.24 3.70
N GLU A 157 18.11 -11.06 2.98
CA GLU A 157 18.56 -11.60 1.69
C GLU A 157 18.99 -10.43 0.78
N PRO A 158 20.21 -10.50 0.20
CA PRO A 158 20.70 -9.43 -0.65
C PRO A 158 19.73 -9.21 -1.82
N GLN A 159 19.25 -7.97 -1.95
CA GLN A 159 18.38 -7.56 -3.06
C GLN A 159 19.22 -7.53 -4.35
N TRP A 160 19.18 -8.63 -5.11
CA TRP A 160 20.03 -8.82 -6.30
C TRP A 160 19.86 -7.72 -7.35
N TRP A 161 18.68 -7.09 -7.42
CA TRP A 161 18.37 -6.02 -8.38
C TRP A 161 19.02 -4.67 -8.04
N LEU A 162 19.66 -4.55 -6.86
CA LEU A 162 20.52 -3.41 -6.53
C LEU A 162 21.81 -3.44 -7.34
N ASP A 163 22.28 -4.65 -7.68
CA ASP A 163 23.49 -4.83 -8.48
C ASP A 163 23.16 -4.58 -9.97
N PRO A 164 23.69 -3.51 -10.56
CA PRO A 164 23.40 -3.16 -11.95
C PRO A 164 23.87 -4.23 -12.95
N SER A 165 24.88 -5.03 -12.59
CA SER A 165 25.41 -6.09 -13.46
C SER A 165 24.49 -7.30 -13.60
N LEU A 166 23.55 -7.47 -12.67
CA LEU A 166 22.62 -8.59 -12.64
C LEU A 166 21.29 -8.28 -13.33
N VAL A 167 21.07 -7.04 -13.76
CA VAL A 167 19.80 -6.58 -14.33
C VAL A 167 19.91 -6.54 -15.86
N THR A 168 19.12 -7.37 -16.52
CA THR A 168 19.08 -7.48 -17.97
C THR A 168 17.78 -6.94 -18.56
N TYR A 169 17.86 -6.53 -19.82
CA TYR A 169 16.76 -5.90 -20.54
C TYR A 169 16.46 -6.63 -21.85
N SER A 170 15.53 -7.59 -21.81
CA SER A 170 14.91 -8.23 -22.98
C SER A 170 13.67 -7.47 -23.50
N PRO A 171 13.30 -7.61 -24.78
CA PRO A 171 12.10 -6.99 -25.34
C PRO A 171 10.80 -7.69 -24.87
N PRO A 172 9.63 -7.02 -24.97
CA PRO A 172 8.33 -7.62 -24.69
C PRO A 172 8.13 -8.95 -25.42
N GLY A 173 7.57 -9.94 -24.73
CA GLY A 173 7.41 -11.33 -25.20
C GLY A 173 8.53 -12.26 -24.73
N SER A 174 9.72 -11.71 -24.42
CA SER A 174 10.91 -12.44 -23.96
C SER A 174 11.37 -12.04 -22.55
N ILE A 175 10.61 -11.17 -21.86
CA ILE A 175 10.94 -10.73 -20.50
C ILE A 175 10.76 -11.93 -19.56
N THR A 176 11.75 -12.16 -18.69
CA THR A 176 11.69 -13.21 -17.67
C THR A 176 11.14 -12.67 -16.35
N LEU A 177 10.72 -13.55 -15.44
CA LEU A 177 10.23 -13.14 -14.11
C LEU A 177 11.27 -12.31 -13.36
N ARG A 178 12.53 -12.75 -13.42
CA ARG A 178 13.66 -12.07 -12.79
C ARG A 178 13.86 -10.68 -13.39
N GLU A 179 13.86 -10.54 -14.71
CA GLU A 179 13.97 -9.22 -15.35
C GLU A 179 12.81 -8.29 -14.98
N ALA A 180 11.58 -8.80 -14.99
CA ALA A 180 10.40 -8.04 -14.61
C ALA A 180 10.51 -7.50 -13.18
N GLU A 181 10.90 -8.35 -12.22
CA GLU A 181 11.17 -7.94 -10.84
C GLU A 181 12.25 -6.86 -10.79
N GLY A 182 13.42 -7.11 -11.40
CA GLY A 182 14.55 -6.18 -11.31
C GLY A 182 14.24 -4.80 -11.89
N ARG A 183 13.62 -4.74 -13.07
CA ARG A 183 13.23 -3.46 -13.69
C ARG A 183 12.18 -2.72 -12.86
N LEU A 184 11.19 -3.44 -12.32
CA LEU A 184 10.16 -2.84 -11.50
C LEU A 184 10.70 -2.28 -10.18
N MET A 185 11.55 -3.04 -9.48
CA MET A 185 12.15 -2.61 -8.21
C MET A 185 13.01 -1.36 -8.41
N ARG A 186 13.81 -1.32 -9.48
CA ARG A 186 14.60 -0.13 -9.85
C ARG A 186 13.73 1.07 -10.23
N ALA A 187 12.62 0.84 -10.94
CA ALA A 187 11.67 1.90 -11.26
C ALA A 187 11.02 2.49 -9.99
N PHE A 188 10.68 1.67 -8.98
CA PHE A 188 10.20 2.17 -7.69
C PHE A 188 11.23 2.99 -6.92
N ILE A 189 12.51 2.62 -7.03
CA ILE A 189 13.60 3.37 -6.41
C ILE A 189 13.73 4.75 -7.06
N ALA A 190 13.75 4.82 -8.40
CA ALA A 190 13.82 6.12 -9.06
C ALA A 190 12.57 6.96 -8.90
N ASN A 191 11.36 6.39 -8.94
CA ASN A 191 10.13 7.16 -8.72
C ASN A 191 10.13 7.83 -7.33
N ARG A 192 10.69 7.16 -6.32
CA ARG A 192 10.91 7.76 -4.98
C ARG A 192 12.03 8.79 -5.01
N ALA A 193 13.14 8.52 -5.70
CA ALA A 193 14.26 9.44 -5.82
C ALA A 193 13.87 10.74 -6.55
N GLU A 194 13.01 10.67 -7.56
CA GLU A 194 12.45 11.82 -8.28
C GLU A 194 11.61 12.69 -7.32
N SER A 195 10.80 12.06 -6.45
CA SER A 195 10.04 12.79 -5.43
C SER A 195 10.91 13.52 -4.39
N LEU A 196 12.17 13.08 -4.23
CA LEU A 196 13.15 13.67 -3.32
C LEU A 196 14.07 14.69 -4.02
N SER A 197 14.29 14.54 -5.32
CA SER A 197 15.20 15.37 -6.11
C SER A 197 14.46 16.59 -6.65
N TYR A 198 14.57 17.73 -5.97
CA TYR A 198 14.03 19.04 -6.41
C TYR A 198 14.66 19.61 -7.70
N GLY A 199 15.44 18.82 -8.45
CA GLY A 199 16.30 19.32 -9.53
C GLY A 199 16.41 18.39 -10.75
N GLY A 200 15.48 18.53 -11.69
CA GLY A 200 15.78 18.57 -13.13
C GLY A 200 16.46 17.37 -13.82
N GLY A 201 16.54 16.18 -13.22
CA GLY A 201 17.03 14.98 -13.90
C GLY A 201 16.20 14.71 -15.16
N ARG A 202 16.82 14.65 -16.34
CA ARG A 202 16.11 14.48 -17.62
C ARG A 202 15.83 13.01 -17.94
N THR A 203 16.58 12.08 -17.35
CA THR A 203 16.46 10.64 -17.60
C THR A 203 16.47 9.82 -16.31
N PHE A 204 15.93 8.60 -16.37
CA PHE A 204 15.89 7.66 -15.23
C PHE A 204 17.30 7.35 -14.68
N ALA A 205 18.30 7.20 -15.55
CA ALA A 205 19.70 7.07 -15.15
C ALA A 205 20.22 8.30 -14.37
N ASP A 206 19.84 9.53 -14.79
CA ASP A 206 20.26 10.76 -14.08
C ASP A 206 19.65 10.86 -12.68
N VAL A 207 18.39 10.43 -12.53
CA VAL A 207 17.70 10.39 -11.24
C VAL A 207 18.40 9.45 -10.27
N LEU A 208 18.74 8.23 -10.71
CA LEU A 208 19.48 7.26 -9.89
C LEU A 208 20.92 7.73 -9.61
N ALA A 209 21.61 8.28 -10.61
CA ALA A 209 22.96 8.84 -10.43
C ALA A 209 22.97 9.94 -9.36
N SER A 210 22.05 10.90 -9.46
CA SER A 210 21.91 12.02 -8.52
C SER A 210 21.61 11.53 -7.11
N ALA A 211 20.70 10.56 -6.98
CA ALA A 211 20.33 10.00 -5.69
C ALA A 211 21.47 9.20 -5.05
N SER A 212 22.24 8.45 -5.85
CA SER A 212 23.41 7.69 -5.38
C SER A 212 24.58 8.60 -4.96
N ALA A 213 24.78 9.73 -5.65
CA ALA A 213 25.84 10.69 -5.33
C ALA A 213 25.56 11.48 -4.04
N ALA A 214 24.29 11.58 -3.63
CA ALA A 214 23.88 12.26 -2.40
C ALA A 214 24.10 11.42 -1.12
N VAL A 215 24.54 10.17 -1.24
CA VAL A 215 24.75 9.25 -0.11
C VAL A 215 26.14 9.48 0.52
N PRO A 216 26.26 9.87 1.81
CA PRO A 216 27.55 9.96 2.49
C PRO A 216 28.29 8.62 2.53
N ALA A 217 29.62 8.63 2.38
CA ALA A 217 30.46 7.43 2.34
C ALA A 217 30.47 6.61 3.64
N GLU A 218 30.11 7.23 4.78
CA GLU A 218 30.07 6.58 6.08
C GLU A 218 28.65 6.17 6.46
N ARG A 219 28.40 4.85 6.45
CA ARG A 219 27.20 4.21 7.00
C ARG A 219 27.06 4.56 8.49
N VAL A 220 25.93 5.12 8.89
CA VAL A 220 25.62 5.26 10.33
C VAL A 220 24.59 4.24 10.81
N ASP A 221 23.60 3.80 10.01
CA ASP A 221 22.76 2.66 10.40
C ASP A 221 21.87 2.13 9.26
N ALA A 222 21.50 0.85 9.31
CA ALA A 222 20.56 0.24 8.36
C ALA A 222 19.11 0.77 8.49
N THR A 223 18.86 1.72 9.39
CA THR A 223 17.55 2.33 9.69
C THR A 223 17.47 3.79 9.29
N SER A 224 18.53 4.38 8.72
CA SER A 224 18.47 5.76 8.23
C SER A 224 17.64 5.79 6.93
N ASP A 225 16.37 6.14 7.08
CA ASP A 225 15.42 6.38 5.99
C ASP A 225 15.99 7.44 5.02
N GLY A 226 16.01 7.14 3.72
CA GLY A 226 16.18 8.16 2.68
C GLY A 226 17.33 7.98 1.68
N TYR A 227 18.11 6.90 1.75
CA TYR A 227 19.20 6.67 0.78
C TYR A 227 18.77 5.73 -0.34
N VAL A 228 19.17 6.08 -1.57
CA VAL A 228 18.95 5.31 -2.79
C VAL A 228 20.26 4.60 -3.14
N PHE A 229 20.29 3.28 -3.03
CA PHE A 229 21.48 2.45 -3.19
C PHE A 229 21.66 1.87 -4.60
N ALA A 230 20.65 1.98 -5.46
CA ALA A 230 20.72 1.45 -6.82
C ALA A 230 21.62 2.32 -7.71
N GLN A 231 22.81 1.80 -8.07
CA GLN A 231 23.65 2.43 -9.08
C GLN A 231 22.98 2.34 -10.45
N PRO A 232 22.90 3.44 -11.24
CA PRO A 232 22.28 3.42 -12.56
C PRO A 232 22.97 2.45 -13.52
N THR A 233 22.20 1.86 -14.43
CA THR A 233 22.71 1.09 -15.57
C THR A 233 22.61 1.92 -16.85
N GLN A 234 23.44 1.63 -17.87
CA GLN A 234 23.31 2.27 -19.18
C GLN A 234 21.94 2.03 -19.86
N ARG A 235 21.23 0.97 -19.44
CA ARG A 235 19.89 0.62 -19.95
C ARG A 235 18.76 1.15 -19.09
N ASP A 236 19.07 1.81 -17.98
CA ASP A 236 18.12 2.64 -17.23
C ASP A 236 17.86 3.99 -17.95
N GLY A 237 18.33 4.16 -19.19
CA GLY A 237 18.01 5.31 -20.02
C GLY A 237 16.63 5.20 -20.69
N GLY A 238 16.08 6.34 -21.10
CA GLY A 238 14.85 6.42 -21.91
C GLY A 238 13.55 6.18 -21.13
N GLU A 239 12.61 5.47 -21.74
CA GLU A 239 11.24 5.23 -21.21
C GLU A 239 11.11 3.99 -20.32
N GLU A 240 12.20 3.30 -19.97
CA GLU A 240 12.13 2.00 -19.24
C GLU A 240 11.47 2.15 -17.85
N MET A 241 11.75 3.22 -17.11
CA MET A 241 11.07 3.51 -15.84
C MET A 241 9.56 3.66 -16.06
N LEU A 242 9.16 4.48 -17.02
CA LEU A 242 7.75 4.72 -17.34
C LEU A 242 7.06 3.42 -17.80
N ARG A 243 7.76 2.58 -18.56
CA ARG A 243 7.28 1.28 -19.02
C ARG A 243 7.04 0.33 -17.84
N ALA A 244 8.00 0.20 -16.93
CA ALA A 244 7.87 -0.66 -15.76
C ALA A 244 6.78 -0.15 -14.79
N LEU A 245 6.70 1.16 -14.55
CA LEU A 245 5.61 1.78 -13.77
C LEU A 245 4.25 1.63 -14.46
N GLY A 246 4.22 1.62 -15.79
CA GLY A 246 3.02 1.33 -16.58
C GLY A 246 2.52 -0.10 -16.38
N TRP A 247 3.41 -1.09 -16.28
CA TRP A 247 3.04 -2.47 -15.92
C TRP A 247 2.40 -2.50 -14.53
N PHE A 248 3.02 -1.80 -13.58
CA PHE A 248 2.53 -1.74 -12.21
C PHE A 248 1.20 -1.00 -12.06
N THR A 249 1.01 0.09 -12.80
CA THR A 249 -0.27 0.82 -12.84
C THR A 249 -1.38 -0.06 -13.39
N THR A 250 -1.07 -0.86 -14.42
CA THR A 250 -2.00 -1.85 -14.96
C THR A 250 -2.35 -2.91 -13.91
N LEU A 251 -1.37 -3.41 -13.15
CA LEU A 251 -1.62 -4.34 -12.05
C LEU A 251 -2.51 -3.71 -10.97
N ARG A 252 -2.20 -2.48 -10.52
CA ARG A 252 -2.95 -1.77 -9.46
C ARG A 252 -4.39 -1.46 -9.84
N ASN A 253 -4.66 -1.27 -11.13
CA ASN A 253 -6.01 -1.06 -11.64
C ASN A 253 -6.76 -2.39 -11.85
N GLY A 254 -6.13 -3.54 -11.57
CA GLY A 254 -6.80 -4.83 -11.55
C GLY A 254 -7.80 -4.93 -10.39
N GLU A 255 -8.91 -5.61 -10.63
CA GLU A 255 -9.93 -5.83 -9.60
C GLU A 255 -9.55 -6.96 -8.65
N GLY A 256 -9.69 -6.73 -7.35
CA GLY A 256 -9.60 -7.75 -6.30
C GLY A 256 -8.56 -7.42 -5.22
N GLU A 257 -8.95 -7.69 -3.97
CA GLU A 257 -8.13 -7.40 -2.79
C GLU A 257 -6.75 -8.06 -2.83
N ALA A 258 -6.68 -9.33 -3.24
CA ALA A 258 -5.40 -10.05 -3.35
C ALA A 258 -4.43 -9.39 -4.35
N LEU A 259 -4.93 -8.83 -5.46
CA LEU A 259 -4.09 -8.11 -6.42
C LEU A 259 -3.62 -6.77 -5.85
N ALA A 260 -4.48 -6.05 -5.13
CA ALA A 260 -4.11 -4.81 -4.45
C ALA A 260 -3.03 -5.06 -3.39
N LEU A 261 -3.20 -6.06 -2.54
CA LEU A 261 -2.21 -6.46 -1.53
C LEU A 261 -0.91 -6.96 -2.17
N GLY A 262 -1.02 -7.73 -3.26
CA GLY A 262 0.12 -8.15 -4.07
C GLY A 262 0.91 -6.96 -4.63
N ALA A 263 0.21 -5.96 -5.18
CA ALA A 263 0.82 -4.73 -5.67
C ALA A 263 1.54 -3.96 -4.55
N TRP A 264 0.91 -3.82 -3.38
CA TRP A 264 1.54 -3.20 -2.20
C TRP A 264 2.76 -3.98 -1.72
N SER A 265 2.73 -5.31 -1.78
CA SER A 265 3.89 -6.13 -1.42
C SER A 265 5.10 -5.84 -2.33
N LEU A 266 4.89 -5.50 -3.60
CA LEU A 266 5.96 -5.13 -4.54
C LEU A 266 6.60 -3.80 -4.12
N GLU A 267 5.80 -2.77 -3.85
CA GLU A 267 6.29 -1.46 -3.38
C GLU A 267 7.05 -1.59 -2.04
N LEU A 268 6.49 -2.35 -1.10
CA LEU A 268 7.11 -2.59 0.21
C LEU A 268 8.43 -3.37 0.10
N ARG A 269 8.55 -4.29 -0.87
CA ARG A 269 9.78 -5.05 -1.12
C ARG A 269 10.90 -4.18 -1.68
N ALA A 270 10.56 -3.13 -2.41
CA ALA A 270 11.49 -2.16 -2.98
C ALA A 270 12.01 -1.15 -1.96
N LEU A 271 11.44 -1.07 -0.74
CA LEU A 271 11.91 -0.14 0.27
C LEU A 271 13.40 -0.33 0.60
N GLU A 272 14.05 0.77 0.95
CA GLU A 272 15.45 0.84 1.34
C GLU A 272 15.50 1.53 2.70
N PRO A 273 15.87 0.80 3.78
CA PRO A 273 16.29 -0.60 3.83
C PRO A 273 15.18 -1.61 3.44
N ALA A 274 15.62 -2.76 2.92
CA ALA A 274 14.74 -3.88 2.57
C ALA A 274 13.90 -4.34 3.78
N LEU A 275 12.58 -4.35 3.65
CA LEU A 275 11.73 -4.95 4.67
C LEU A 275 11.84 -6.48 4.65
N THR A 276 11.92 -7.08 5.85
CA THR A 276 11.74 -8.53 6.01
C THR A 276 10.30 -8.93 5.63
N TRP A 277 10.10 -10.17 5.17
CA TRP A 277 8.76 -10.69 4.87
C TRP A 277 7.79 -10.55 6.04
N ARG A 278 8.25 -10.80 7.26
CA ARG A 278 7.47 -10.55 8.48
C ARG A 278 7.04 -9.09 8.65
N ALA A 279 7.88 -8.13 8.25
CA ALA A 279 7.52 -6.70 8.32
C ALA A 279 6.52 -6.32 7.22
N ILE A 280 6.69 -6.86 6.00
CA ILE A 280 5.74 -6.70 4.89
C ILE A 280 4.38 -7.27 5.29
N ALA A 281 4.35 -8.50 5.79
CA ALA A 281 3.14 -9.19 6.24
C ALA A 281 2.38 -8.41 7.31
N ARG A 282 3.09 -7.85 8.31
CA ARG A 282 2.48 -6.97 9.32
C ARG A 282 1.86 -5.70 8.73
N ARG A 283 2.47 -5.09 7.71
CA ARG A 283 1.91 -3.91 7.04
C ARG A 283 0.70 -4.24 6.18
N LEU A 284 0.69 -5.43 5.58
CA LEU A 284 -0.42 -5.94 4.79
C LEU A 284 -1.52 -6.57 5.65
N VAL A 285 -1.28 -6.76 6.96
CA VAL A 285 -2.18 -7.44 7.90
C VAL A 285 -2.52 -8.86 7.45
N VAL A 286 -1.52 -9.60 6.96
CA VAL A 286 -1.62 -11.00 6.52
C VAL A 286 -0.52 -11.85 7.17
N PRO A 287 -0.65 -13.20 7.17
CA PRO A 287 0.43 -14.12 7.51
C PRO A 287 1.69 -13.92 6.64
N GLU A 288 2.87 -14.31 7.16
CA GLU A 288 4.13 -14.15 6.42
C GLU A 288 4.16 -14.92 5.10
N ASP A 289 3.65 -16.16 5.11
CA ASP A 289 3.60 -16.99 3.91
C ASP A 289 2.61 -16.42 2.88
N ASP A 290 1.52 -15.80 3.32
CA ASP A 290 0.60 -15.08 2.44
C ASP A 290 1.24 -13.88 1.77
N ALA A 291 2.01 -13.08 2.50
CA ALA A 291 2.74 -11.97 1.90
C ALA A 291 3.68 -12.45 0.78
N ARG A 292 4.33 -13.61 0.94
CA ARG A 292 5.17 -14.22 -0.09
C ARG A 292 4.34 -14.71 -1.29
N ARG A 293 3.21 -15.39 -1.03
CA ARG A 293 2.29 -15.87 -2.08
C ARG A 293 1.73 -14.70 -2.90
N LEU A 294 1.23 -13.66 -2.24
CA LEU A 294 0.70 -12.44 -2.85
C LEU A 294 1.77 -11.74 -3.72
N HIS A 295 3.00 -11.63 -3.21
CA HIS A 295 4.10 -11.05 -3.96
C HIS A 295 4.45 -11.87 -5.22
N ALA A 296 4.58 -13.20 -5.09
CA ALA A 296 4.86 -14.07 -6.21
C ALA A 296 3.75 -14.02 -7.28
N ALA A 297 2.49 -14.02 -6.85
CA ALA A 297 1.35 -13.88 -7.74
C ALA A 297 1.35 -12.53 -8.47
N ALA A 298 1.64 -11.44 -7.75
CA ALA A 298 1.76 -10.11 -8.34
C ALA A 298 2.90 -10.02 -9.36
N LEU A 299 4.07 -10.61 -9.08
CA LEU A 299 5.17 -10.69 -10.06
C LEU A 299 4.79 -11.50 -11.29
N ALA A 300 4.05 -12.60 -11.14
CA ALA A 300 3.56 -13.38 -12.28
C ALA A 300 2.60 -12.58 -13.16
N GLU A 301 1.74 -11.74 -12.57
CA GLU A 301 0.86 -10.84 -13.31
C GLU A 301 1.65 -9.71 -14.00
N ILE A 302 2.63 -9.10 -13.33
CA ILE A 302 3.55 -8.13 -13.95
C ILE A 302 4.26 -8.76 -15.15
N LEU A 303 4.73 -10.00 -15.02
CA LEU A 303 5.37 -10.72 -16.12
C LEU A 303 4.42 -10.93 -17.31
N ALA A 304 3.15 -11.24 -17.05
CA ALA A 304 2.15 -11.35 -18.10
C ALA A 304 1.94 -10.00 -18.80
N ILE A 305 1.74 -8.92 -18.04
CA ILE A 305 1.56 -7.56 -18.54
C ILE A 305 2.77 -7.12 -19.37
N ALA A 306 3.99 -7.30 -18.84
CA ALA A 306 5.24 -6.92 -19.48
C ALA A 306 5.46 -7.62 -20.83
N ASN A 307 4.93 -8.84 -20.97
CA ASN A 307 4.99 -9.62 -22.20
C ASN A 307 3.74 -9.49 -23.08
N GLY A 308 2.81 -8.60 -22.77
CA GLY A 308 1.56 -8.42 -23.53
C GLY A 308 0.65 -9.65 -23.52
N ARG A 309 0.74 -10.50 -22.48
CA ARG A 309 -0.07 -11.71 -22.33
C ARG A 309 -1.31 -11.44 -21.48
N PRO A 310 -2.40 -12.19 -21.67
CA PRO A 310 -3.57 -12.10 -20.79
C PRO A 310 -3.20 -12.37 -19.32
N THR A 311 -3.64 -11.48 -18.43
CA THR A 311 -3.48 -11.63 -16.98
C THR A 311 -4.40 -12.72 -16.43
N ALA A 312 -4.14 -13.23 -15.23
CA ALA A 312 -5.10 -14.14 -14.59
C ALA A 312 -6.40 -13.39 -14.23
N ALA A 313 -6.30 -12.09 -13.92
CA ALA A 313 -7.48 -11.21 -13.78
C ALA A 313 -8.31 -11.14 -15.08
N SER A 314 -7.68 -10.86 -16.23
CA SER A 314 -8.40 -10.74 -17.50
C SER A 314 -9.03 -12.06 -17.94
N ARG A 315 -8.35 -13.19 -17.68
CA ARG A 315 -8.89 -14.54 -17.94
C ARG A 315 -10.12 -14.82 -17.08
N ARG A 316 -10.05 -14.57 -15.77
CA ARG A 316 -11.20 -14.72 -14.86
C ARG A 316 -12.38 -13.84 -15.26
N GLN A 317 -12.12 -12.61 -15.72
CA GLN A 317 -13.18 -11.73 -16.21
C GLN A 317 -13.83 -12.27 -17.50
N ALA A 318 -13.02 -12.78 -18.44
CA ALA A 318 -13.53 -13.41 -19.66
C ALA A 318 -14.40 -14.64 -19.34
N GLU A 319 -13.96 -15.50 -18.42
CA GLU A 319 -14.70 -16.67 -17.93
C GLU A 319 -16.03 -16.27 -17.25
N ARG A 320 -16.02 -15.23 -16.40
CA ARG A 320 -17.23 -14.70 -15.76
C ARG A 320 -18.24 -14.19 -16.80
N LEU A 321 -17.78 -13.42 -17.80
CA LEU A 321 -18.64 -12.93 -18.88
C LEU A 321 -19.22 -14.06 -19.71
N GLU A 322 -18.44 -15.11 -19.97
CA GLU A 322 -18.93 -16.29 -20.66
C GLU A 322 -19.98 -17.06 -19.84
N ALA A 323 -19.76 -17.21 -18.53
CA ALA A 323 -20.72 -17.82 -17.61
C ALA A 323 -22.05 -17.04 -17.59
N VAL A 324 -22.00 -15.70 -17.52
CA VAL A 324 -23.20 -14.84 -17.60
C VAL A 324 -23.92 -15.01 -18.94
N ARG A 325 -23.18 -15.03 -20.05
CA ARG A 325 -23.76 -15.28 -21.38
C ARG A 325 -24.45 -16.64 -21.46
N LYS A 326 -23.84 -17.68 -20.87
CA LYS A 326 -24.41 -19.04 -20.83
C LYS A 326 -25.68 -19.09 -19.98
N ALA A 327 -25.67 -18.46 -18.79
CA ALA A 327 -26.85 -18.36 -17.93
C ALA A 327 -28.01 -17.63 -18.63
N ASN A 328 -27.72 -16.51 -19.30
CA ASN A 328 -28.73 -15.76 -20.06
C ASN A 328 -29.29 -16.56 -21.23
N ARG A 329 -28.48 -17.36 -21.93
CA ARG A 329 -28.97 -18.28 -22.96
C ARG A 329 -29.92 -19.32 -22.37
N GLN A 330 -29.55 -19.95 -21.24
CA GLN A 330 -30.38 -20.95 -20.58
C GLN A 330 -31.72 -20.37 -20.10
N HIS A 331 -31.69 -19.19 -19.48
CA HIS A 331 -32.90 -18.50 -19.02
C HIS A 331 -33.86 -18.16 -20.17
N ARG A 332 -33.34 -17.77 -21.35
CA ARG A 332 -34.17 -17.53 -22.54
C ARG A 332 -34.83 -18.80 -23.08
N ILE A 333 -34.17 -19.95 -22.94
CA ILE A 333 -34.73 -21.25 -23.34
C ILE A 333 -35.84 -21.67 -22.38
N THR A 334 -35.60 -21.60 -21.07
CA THR A 334 -36.61 -21.97 -20.05
C THR A 334 -37.82 -21.03 -20.07
N ALA A 335 -37.61 -19.72 -20.22
CA ALA A 335 -38.71 -18.75 -20.29
C ALA A 335 -39.59 -18.92 -21.55
N LYS A 336 -39.03 -19.44 -22.66
CA LYS A 336 -39.82 -19.78 -23.85
C LYS A 336 -40.50 -21.14 -23.77
N GLY A 337 -40.00 -22.06 -22.94
CA GLY A 337 -40.54 -23.41 -22.77
C GLY A 337 -41.68 -23.52 -21.75
N GLY A 338 -41.83 -22.57 -20.83
CA GLY A 338 -42.85 -22.58 -19.77
C GLY A 338 -44.19 -21.92 -20.14
N GLY A 339 -44.42 -21.62 -21.43
CA GLY A 339 -45.64 -20.97 -21.94
C GLY A 339 -46.59 -21.90 -22.69
N LEU A 340 -46.63 -23.20 -22.32
CA LEU A 340 -47.59 -24.18 -22.83
C LEU A 340 -48.55 -24.63 -21.73
#